data_AF-A0A1F4Y1R4-F1
#
_entry.id   AF-A0A1F4Y1R4-F1
#
_cell.length_a   1.000
_cell.length_b   1.000
_cell.length_c   1.000
_cell.angle_alpha   90.00
_cell.angle_beta   90.00
_cell.angle_gamma   90.00
#
_symmetry.space_group_name_H-M   'P 1'
#
loop_
_entity.id
_entity.type
_entity.pdbx_description
1 polymer ?
#
loop_
_entity_poly.entity_id
_entity_poly.type
_entity_poly.pdbx_seq_one_letter_code
_entity_poly.pdbx_strand_id
1 'polypeptide(L)'
;MTDTHSEAHTGTPTFKDRVLRGVAILGLIALLLLGAWGIIQIAFTLYGFLANTAPTSPSGVVQKTEQMVATVPGTIQSGIPFTLSFTHQNASGNYAYQFSYSCADGLSVQAPLPTGGTQAVACNTPFNYTNANAQVQLTAVVTGTAPVATTFTVAAKNLATNAITANANANTTVQPTKTAVVPAKPASTTKPSTTYVPAKTTARAFYGSPDLAVTMGSVTNYGGRYSAQFTIQNVGSNVAPYGWTFNASLPASPTYTYTSNAQQALNPGDKVVYTLGFTPGQNGYSYSYPNTSYQYPANCGYTANYTYNGVANYPGVSYGCNTTNYPYNQNQYNYNSYNYGSNIVTVTVDPNNYVYESSEANNTASARTY
;
A
#
# COMPACT_ATOMS: atom_id res chain seq x y z
N MET A 1 89.78 -46.03 -10.74
CA MET A 1 89.92 -44.64 -10.26
C MET A 1 88.73 -43.90 -10.80
N THR A 2 87.72 -43.48 -10.04
CA THR A 2 87.66 -43.15 -8.61
C THR A 2 86.18 -43.19 -8.23
N ASP A 3 85.82 -43.98 -7.23
CA ASP A 3 84.48 -44.00 -6.62
C ASP A 3 84.29 -42.74 -5.77
N THR A 4 83.17 -42.05 -5.97
CA THR A 4 82.69 -40.95 -5.12
C THR A 4 81.49 -41.43 -4.30
N HIS A 5 81.75 -41.73 -3.02
CA HIS A 5 80.73 -41.96 -2.00
C HIS A 5 80.00 -40.64 -1.66
N SER A 6 78.68 -40.66 -1.72
CA SER A 6 77.78 -39.60 -1.27
C SER A 6 77.39 -39.86 0.19
N GLU A 7 77.84 -39.01 1.10
CA GLU A 7 77.45 -39.03 2.52
C GLU A 7 76.09 -38.37 2.72
N ALA A 8 75.14 -39.15 3.25
CA ALA A 8 73.83 -38.66 3.67
C ALA A 8 73.93 -38.09 5.10
N HIS A 9 73.84 -36.78 5.24
CA HIS A 9 73.74 -36.11 6.55
C HIS A 9 72.32 -36.25 7.13
N THR A 10 72.13 -37.16 8.08
CA THR A 10 70.96 -37.22 8.97
C THR A 10 71.10 -36.19 10.09
N GLY A 11 70.70 -34.95 9.83
CA GLY A 11 70.56 -33.93 10.86
C GLY A 11 69.30 -34.19 11.71
N THR A 12 69.48 -34.38 13.02
CA THR A 12 68.36 -34.47 13.97
C THR A 12 67.58 -33.15 13.98
N PRO A 13 66.26 -33.15 13.69
CA PRO A 13 65.49 -31.93 13.54
C PRO A 13 65.46 -31.15 14.85
N THR A 14 65.89 -29.90 14.78
CA THR A 14 65.94 -29.01 15.94
C THR A 14 64.53 -28.65 16.39
N PHE A 15 64.36 -28.29 17.67
CA PHE A 15 63.06 -27.88 18.21
C PHE A 15 62.41 -26.75 17.37
N LYS A 16 63.24 -25.83 16.84
CA LYS A 16 62.79 -24.75 15.95
C LYS A 16 62.16 -25.28 14.66
N ASP A 17 62.71 -26.34 14.06
CA ASP A 17 62.14 -26.94 12.84
C ASP A 17 60.78 -27.59 13.10
N ARG A 18 60.59 -28.19 14.28
CA ARG A 18 59.29 -28.77 14.66
C ARG A 18 58.23 -27.70 14.90
N VAL A 19 58.60 -26.59 15.53
CA VAL A 19 57.69 -25.46 15.75
C VAL A 19 57.34 -24.76 14.43
N LEU A 20 58.32 -24.50 13.55
CA LEU A 20 58.05 -23.89 12.25
C LEU A 20 57.11 -24.75 11.39
N ARG A 21 57.32 -26.07 11.37
CA ARG A 21 56.43 -27.01 10.68
C ARG A 21 55.02 -27.00 11.27
N GLY A 22 54.89 -26.91 12.59
CA GLY A 22 53.59 -26.83 13.27
C GLY A 22 52.79 -25.58 12.88
N VAL A 23 53.44 -24.41 12.91
CA VAL A 23 52.79 -23.13 12.52
C VAL A 23 52.41 -23.13 11.04
N ALA A 24 53.24 -23.67 10.16
CA ALA A 24 52.94 -23.76 8.74
C ALA A 24 51.71 -24.65 8.45
N ILE A 25 51.58 -25.79 9.15
CA ILE A 25 50.42 -26.67 9.01
C ILE A 25 49.14 -25.98 9.51
N LEU A 26 49.20 -25.28 10.65
CA LEU A 26 48.04 -24.54 11.17
C LEU A 26 47.60 -23.41 10.23
N GLY A 27 48.54 -22.68 9.63
CA GLY A 27 48.24 -21.65 8.64
C GLY A 27 47.54 -22.21 7.39
N LEU A 28 48.01 -23.36 6.88
CA LEU A 28 47.38 -24.04 5.75
C LEU A 28 45.94 -24.48 6.05
N ILE A 29 45.70 -25.05 7.25
CA ILE A 29 44.36 -25.48 7.67
C ILE A 29 43.41 -24.28 7.76
N ALA A 30 43.86 -23.16 8.34
CA ALA A 30 43.06 -21.94 8.43
C ALA A 30 42.69 -21.40 7.02
N LEU A 31 43.64 -21.42 6.08
CA LEU A 31 43.39 -21.01 4.69
C LEU A 31 42.36 -21.91 4.00
N LEU A 32 42.44 -23.23 4.21
CA LEU A 32 41.49 -24.20 3.64
C LEU A 32 40.07 -24.02 4.20
N LEU A 33 39.93 -23.75 5.50
CA LEU A 33 38.63 -23.52 6.12
C LEU A 33 37.99 -22.22 5.65
N LEU A 34 38.77 -21.13 5.52
CA LEU A 34 38.30 -19.87 4.96
C LEU A 34 37.95 -19.99 3.47
N GLY A 35 38.75 -20.74 2.69
CA GLY A 35 38.48 -21.03 1.29
C GLY A 35 37.19 -21.82 1.09
N ALA A 36 36.99 -22.90 1.86
CA ALA A 36 35.77 -23.70 1.82
C ALA A 36 34.53 -22.88 2.20
N TRP A 37 34.63 -22.04 3.24
CA TRP A 37 33.54 -21.16 3.66
C TRP A 37 33.21 -20.10 2.58
N GLY A 38 34.23 -19.52 1.94
CA GLY A 38 34.06 -18.57 0.84
C GLY A 38 33.39 -19.18 -0.39
N ILE A 39 33.78 -20.40 -0.78
CA ILE A 39 33.19 -21.11 -1.93
C ILE A 39 31.71 -21.43 -1.69
N ILE A 40 31.33 -21.78 -0.45
CA ILE A 40 29.91 -22.05 -0.10
C ILE A 40 29.06 -20.78 -0.28
N GLN A 41 29.56 -19.61 0.14
CA GLN A 41 28.83 -18.35 -0.04
C GLN A 41 28.67 -17.97 -1.53
N ILE A 42 29.70 -18.24 -2.34
CA ILE A 42 29.66 -18.00 -3.80
C ILE A 42 28.71 -18.97 -4.51
N ALA A 43 28.67 -20.24 -4.11
CA ALA A 43 27.77 -21.23 -4.70
C ALA A 43 26.29 -20.89 -4.46
N PHE A 44 25.93 -20.39 -3.27
CA PHE A 44 24.56 -19.98 -2.98
C PHE A 44 24.15 -18.66 -3.65
N THR A 45 25.10 -17.78 -3.97
CA THR A 45 24.82 -16.51 -4.68
C THR A 45 24.80 -16.65 -6.20
N LEU A 46 25.57 -17.59 -6.80
CA LEU A 46 25.61 -17.80 -8.25
C LEU A 46 24.49 -18.68 -8.82
N TYR A 47 23.82 -19.50 -8.00
CA TYR A 47 22.67 -20.30 -8.47
C TYR A 47 21.51 -19.42 -8.98
N GLY A 48 21.41 -18.17 -8.53
CA GLY A 48 20.45 -17.20 -9.06
C GLY A 48 20.84 -16.54 -10.39
N PHE A 49 22.12 -16.58 -10.78
CA PHE A 49 22.62 -15.87 -11.97
C PHE A 49 22.75 -16.77 -13.21
N LEU A 50 23.15 -18.04 -13.05
CA LEU A 50 23.35 -18.97 -14.16
C LEU A 50 22.07 -19.72 -14.62
N ALA A 51 20.97 -19.62 -13.86
CA ALA A 51 19.68 -20.19 -14.27
C ALA A 51 19.04 -19.47 -15.48
N ASN A 52 19.59 -18.33 -15.92
CA ASN A 52 19.02 -17.51 -16.99
C ASN A 52 19.76 -17.60 -18.35
N THR A 53 20.77 -18.46 -18.51
CA THR A 53 21.50 -18.58 -19.79
C THR A 53 21.87 -20.03 -20.12
N ALA A 54 20.95 -20.79 -20.69
CA ALA A 54 21.28 -22.02 -21.42
C ALA A 54 20.46 -22.09 -22.72
N PRO A 55 21.11 -22.25 -23.90
CA PRO A 55 20.41 -22.42 -25.16
C PRO A 55 19.94 -23.87 -25.37
N THR A 56 18.71 -23.96 -25.83
CA THR A 56 17.90 -25.07 -26.34
C THR A 56 18.61 -26.32 -26.87
N SER A 57 18.24 -27.50 -26.32
CA SER A 57 18.18 -28.77 -27.05
C SER A 57 16.71 -29.07 -27.41
N PRO A 58 16.39 -29.58 -28.61
CA PRO A 58 15.01 -29.81 -29.03
C PRO A 58 14.52 -31.20 -28.64
N SER A 59 13.25 -31.27 -28.24
CA SER A 59 12.42 -32.47 -28.00
C SER A 59 12.38 -32.99 -26.56
N GLY A 60 11.30 -32.67 -25.86
CA GLY A 60 10.95 -33.23 -24.55
C GLY A 60 10.27 -32.19 -23.68
N VAL A 61 9.00 -32.44 -23.32
CA VAL A 61 8.19 -31.76 -22.28
C VAL A 61 8.74 -30.40 -21.84
N VAL A 62 8.20 -29.31 -22.39
CA VAL A 62 8.45 -27.96 -21.87
C VAL A 62 7.85 -27.90 -20.47
N GLN A 63 8.63 -28.28 -19.46
CA GLN A 63 8.33 -27.88 -18.09
C GLN A 63 8.43 -26.37 -18.07
N LYS A 64 7.28 -25.69 -18.04
CA LYS A 64 7.24 -24.25 -17.89
C LYS A 64 7.80 -23.93 -16.51
N THR A 65 9.05 -23.49 -16.46
CA THR A 65 9.68 -23.01 -15.23
C THR A 65 8.81 -21.90 -14.64
N GLU A 66 8.54 -21.98 -13.34
CA GLU A 66 7.81 -20.93 -12.64
C GLU A 66 8.60 -19.62 -12.71
N GLN A 67 7.92 -18.53 -13.03
CA GLN A 67 8.54 -17.21 -13.15
C GLN A 67 7.84 -16.23 -12.24
N MET A 68 8.63 -15.37 -11.60
CA MET A 68 8.10 -14.29 -10.79
C MET A 68 8.62 -12.95 -11.31
N VAL A 69 7.75 -11.95 -11.30
CA VAL A 69 8.10 -10.56 -11.60
C VAL A 69 7.62 -9.72 -10.44
N ALA A 70 8.48 -8.86 -9.91
CA ALA A 70 8.14 -7.90 -8.87
C ALA A 70 8.30 -6.48 -9.41
N THR A 71 7.50 -5.55 -8.91
CA THR A 71 7.51 -4.14 -9.34
C THR A 71 7.27 -3.24 -8.15
N VAL A 72 8.08 -2.19 -8.06
CA VAL A 72 7.95 -1.09 -7.11
C VAL A 72 8.12 0.23 -7.87
N PRO A 73 7.62 1.37 -7.37
CA PRO A 73 7.95 2.67 -7.95
C PRO A 73 9.47 2.89 -7.91
N GLY A 74 10.07 3.38 -9.00
CA GLY A 74 11.53 3.58 -9.07
C GLY A 74 12.08 4.57 -8.02
N THR A 75 11.22 5.47 -7.55
CA THR A 75 11.49 6.38 -6.44
C THR A 75 10.29 6.42 -5.51
N ILE A 76 10.51 6.31 -4.20
CA ILE A 76 9.48 6.41 -3.16
C ILE A 76 9.84 7.48 -2.14
N GLN A 77 8.83 8.10 -1.51
CA GLN A 77 9.04 9.16 -0.52
C GLN A 77 8.98 8.58 0.90
N SER A 78 9.96 8.92 1.74
CA SER A 78 10.01 8.48 3.14
C SER A 78 8.73 8.83 3.89
N GLY A 79 8.15 7.84 4.57
CA GLY A 79 6.92 7.95 5.35
C GLY A 79 5.62 7.86 4.53
N ILE A 80 5.70 7.79 3.19
CA ILE A 80 4.53 7.65 2.32
C ILE A 80 4.36 6.16 1.95
N PRO A 81 3.17 5.56 2.16
CA PRO A 81 2.90 4.21 1.71
C PRO A 81 3.09 4.04 0.20
N PHE A 82 3.64 2.90 -0.22
CA PHE A 82 3.80 2.51 -1.62
C PHE A 82 3.43 1.04 -1.80
N THR A 83 3.15 0.64 -3.04
CA THR A 83 2.75 -0.73 -3.37
C THR A 83 3.91 -1.51 -3.98
N LEU A 84 4.24 -2.65 -3.37
CA LEU A 84 5.03 -3.72 -3.97
C LEU A 84 4.07 -4.68 -4.67
N SER A 85 4.12 -4.73 -5.99
CA SER A 85 3.29 -5.63 -6.81
C SER A 85 4.13 -6.79 -7.34
N PHE A 86 3.54 -7.96 -7.51
CA PHE A 86 4.22 -9.10 -8.10
C PHE A 86 3.28 -10.03 -8.87
N THR A 87 3.78 -10.68 -9.90
CA THR A 87 3.05 -11.71 -10.65
C THR A 87 3.82 -13.03 -10.62
N HIS A 88 3.14 -14.13 -10.35
CA HIS A 88 3.70 -15.49 -10.36
C HIS A 88 3.11 -16.25 -11.55
N GLN A 89 3.91 -16.43 -12.59
CA GLN A 89 3.53 -17.08 -13.84
C GLN A 89 3.90 -18.55 -13.82
N ASN A 90 3.06 -19.36 -14.48
CA ASN A 90 3.18 -20.82 -14.55
C ASN A 90 3.15 -21.51 -13.18
N ALA A 91 2.66 -20.84 -12.15
CA ALA A 91 2.51 -21.39 -10.80
C ALA A 91 1.60 -22.62 -10.84
N SER A 92 2.07 -23.73 -10.27
CA SER A 92 1.27 -24.95 -10.12
C SER A 92 1.15 -25.36 -8.65
N GLY A 93 -0.03 -25.13 -8.07
CA GLY A 93 -0.32 -25.45 -6.67
C GLY A 93 -0.58 -24.21 -5.79
N ASN A 94 -0.57 -24.43 -4.47
CA ASN A 94 -0.83 -23.38 -3.49
C ASN A 94 0.48 -22.79 -2.98
N TYR A 95 0.54 -21.46 -2.93
CA TYR A 95 1.73 -20.71 -2.59
C TYR A 95 1.50 -19.78 -1.41
N ALA A 96 2.53 -19.65 -0.57
CA ALA A 96 2.68 -18.51 0.33
C ALA A 96 3.74 -17.57 -0.23
N TYR A 97 3.51 -16.27 -0.12
CA TYR A 97 4.45 -15.26 -0.56
C TYR A 97 5.19 -14.66 0.63
N GLN A 98 6.47 -14.44 0.42
CA GLN A 98 7.35 -13.78 1.38
C GLN A 98 8.02 -12.61 0.69
N PHE A 99 8.23 -11.51 1.40
CA PHE A 99 9.06 -10.42 0.91
C PHE A 99 10.15 -10.05 1.91
N SER A 100 11.24 -9.50 1.41
CA SER A 100 12.34 -8.93 2.19
C SER A 100 12.90 -7.72 1.48
N TYR A 101 13.73 -6.94 2.16
CA TYR A 101 14.46 -5.82 1.54
C TYR A 101 15.92 -5.79 1.97
N SER A 102 16.79 -5.26 1.12
CA SER A 102 18.22 -5.13 1.41
C SER A 102 18.47 -4.10 2.52
N CYS A 103 19.26 -4.48 3.53
CA CYS A 103 19.69 -3.55 4.58
C CYS A 103 20.43 -2.34 4.00
N ALA A 104 20.09 -1.16 4.51
CA ALA A 104 20.81 0.09 4.23
C ALA A 104 20.75 0.99 5.46
N ASP A 105 21.80 1.78 5.68
CA ASP A 105 21.90 2.63 6.87
C ASP A 105 20.75 3.65 6.93
N GLY A 106 20.09 3.70 8.09
CA GLY A 106 18.97 4.59 8.34
C GLY A 106 17.66 4.22 7.65
N LEU A 107 17.59 3.11 6.89
CA LEU A 107 16.37 2.63 6.24
C LEU A 107 15.61 1.63 7.13
N SER A 108 14.33 1.88 7.35
CA SER A 108 13.39 0.94 7.95
C SER A 108 12.18 0.76 7.05
N VAL A 109 11.61 -0.44 7.03
CA VAL A 109 10.37 -0.74 6.30
C VAL A 109 9.33 -1.22 7.29
N GLN A 110 8.10 -0.75 7.13
CA GLN A 110 6.95 -1.21 7.89
C GLN A 110 5.93 -1.85 6.96
N ALA A 111 5.33 -2.93 7.42
CA ALA A 111 4.23 -3.62 6.76
C ALA A 111 2.95 -3.49 7.58
N PRO A 112 1.78 -3.34 6.94
CA PRO A 112 0.50 -3.31 7.64
C PRO A 112 0.17 -4.69 8.20
N LEU A 113 -0.32 -4.71 9.44
CA LEU A 113 -0.90 -5.89 10.07
C LEU A 113 -2.41 -5.97 9.77
N PRO A 114 -2.99 -7.17 9.67
CA PRO A 114 -4.44 -7.34 9.55
C PRO A 114 -5.23 -6.64 10.67
N THR A 115 -4.60 -6.46 11.83
CA THR A 115 -5.20 -5.87 13.04
C THR A 115 -5.25 -4.34 13.05
N GLY A 116 -4.81 -3.64 12.00
CA GLY A 116 -4.81 -2.17 12.00
C GLY A 116 -3.47 -1.53 12.39
N GLY A 117 -2.49 -2.31 12.83
CA GLY A 117 -1.16 -1.81 13.19
C GLY A 117 -0.18 -1.82 12.01
N THR A 118 1.01 -1.30 12.24
CA THR A 118 2.17 -1.59 11.38
C THR A 118 3.17 -2.44 12.16
N GLN A 119 3.86 -3.33 11.46
CA GLN A 119 4.97 -4.12 11.98
C GLN A 119 6.25 -3.72 11.26
N ALA A 120 7.31 -3.49 12.03
CA ALA A 120 8.64 -3.33 11.46
C ALA A 120 9.09 -4.63 10.77
N VAL A 121 9.50 -4.52 9.52
CA VAL A 121 10.10 -5.60 8.76
C VAL A 121 11.60 -5.53 8.98
N ALA A 122 12.21 -6.60 9.49
CA ALA A 122 13.66 -6.67 9.60
C ALA A 122 14.27 -6.80 8.19
N CYS A 123 15.31 -6.03 7.90
CA CYS A 123 16.01 -6.14 6.62
C CYS A 123 16.66 -7.52 6.47
N ASN A 124 16.84 -7.97 5.22
CA ASN A 124 17.34 -9.30 4.86
C ASN A 124 16.59 -10.48 5.52
N THR A 125 15.39 -10.25 6.06
CA THR A 125 14.60 -11.28 6.74
C THR A 125 13.28 -11.48 5.98
N PRO A 126 12.94 -12.71 5.57
CA PRO A 126 11.66 -12.99 4.94
C PRO A 126 10.49 -12.66 5.87
N PHE A 127 9.59 -11.80 5.39
CA PHE A 127 8.32 -11.48 6.03
C PHE A 127 7.19 -12.23 5.31
N ASN A 128 6.49 -13.11 6.04
CA ASN A 128 5.37 -13.86 5.49
C ASN A 128 4.17 -12.93 5.27
N TYR A 129 3.61 -12.93 4.07
CA TYR A 129 2.37 -12.22 3.77
C TYR A 129 1.34 -13.20 3.23
N THR A 130 0.38 -13.57 4.09
CA THR A 130 -0.58 -14.66 3.85
C THR A 130 -1.84 -14.25 3.09
N ASN A 131 -1.99 -12.97 2.73
CA ASN A 131 -3.22 -12.43 2.11
C ASN A 131 -3.01 -11.79 0.72
N ALA A 132 -1.89 -12.02 0.02
CA ALA A 132 -1.58 -11.25 -1.19
C ALA A 132 -2.33 -11.72 -2.44
N ASN A 133 -3.32 -10.94 -2.80
CA ASN A 133 -3.77 -10.59 -4.15
C ASN A 133 -2.65 -9.94 -5.01
N ALA A 134 -1.47 -10.56 -5.04
CA ALA A 134 -0.30 -10.11 -5.83
C ALA A 134 0.26 -8.73 -5.47
N GLN A 135 -0.16 -8.13 -4.35
CA GLN A 135 0.26 -6.78 -3.93
C GLN A 135 0.41 -6.68 -2.40
N VAL A 136 1.33 -5.82 -1.97
CA VAL A 136 1.56 -5.46 -0.55
C VAL A 136 1.79 -3.96 -0.45
N GLN A 137 1.05 -3.27 0.42
CA GLN A 137 1.40 -1.90 0.83
C GLN A 137 2.54 -1.94 1.84
N LEU A 138 3.55 -1.10 1.66
CA LEU A 138 4.69 -0.94 2.54
C LEU A 138 4.93 0.55 2.81
N THR A 139 5.54 0.87 3.94
CA THR A 139 6.01 2.23 4.24
C THR A 139 7.50 2.17 4.53
N ALA A 140 8.30 2.82 3.69
CA ALA A 140 9.73 2.96 3.91
C ALA A 140 10.01 4.29 4.62
N VAL A 141 10.90 4.28 5.60
CA VAL A 141 11.34 5.47 6.35
C VAL A 141 12.85 5.51 6.35
N VAL A 142 13.41 6.63 5.90
CA VAL A 142 14.84 6.95 6.03
C VAL A 142 15.04 8.05 7.07
N THR A 143 16.05 7.88 7.93
CA THR A 143 16.41 8.86 8.97
C THR A 143 17.44 9.91 8.51
N GLY A 144 18.15 9.65 7.40
CA GLY A 144 19.14 10.56 6.83
C GLY A 144 18.54 11.62 5.90
N THR A 145 19.41 12.51 5.41
CA THR A 145 19.08 13.55 4.41
C THR A 145 19.46 13.16 2.98
N ALA A 146 20.13 12.02 2.80
CA ALA A 146 20.49 11.48 1.49
C ALA A 146 19.45 10.44 1.03
N PRO A 147 19.20 10.32 -0.28
CA PRO A 147 18.41 9.22 -0.82
C PRO A 147 19.09 7.87 -0.57
N VAL A 148 18.30 6.83 -0.27
CA VAL A 148 18.80 5.48 0.02
C VAL A 148 18.28 4.51 -1.03
N ALA A 149 19.16 3.88 -1.80
CA ALA A 149 18.81 2.81 -2.72
C ALA A 149 18.55 1.50 -1.96
N THR A 150 17.53 0.74 -2.37
CA THR A 150 17.22 -0.57 -1.78
C THR A 150 16.60 -1.51 -2.81
N THR A 151 16.73 -2.81 -2.57
CA THR A 151 16.12 -3.88 -3.38
C THR A 151 15.09 -4.61 -2.54
N PHE A 152 13.88 -4.74 -3.06
CA PHE A 152 12.86 -5.63 -2.53
C PHE A 152 12.93 -6.97 -3.24
N THR A 153 12.89 -8.06 -2.48
CA THR A 153 12.82 -9.42 -3.00
C THR A 153 11.48 -10.02 -2.61
N VAL A 154 10.78 -10.64 -3.56
CA VAL A 154 9.60 -11.46 -3.34
C VAL A 154 9.96 -12.91 -3.65
N ALA A 155 9.53 -13.84 -2.81
CA ALA A 155 9.73 -15.27 -2.98
C ALA A 155 8.39 -16.00 -2.87
N ALA A 156 8.16 -16.96 -3.77
CA ALA A 156 7.03 -17.88 -3.73
C ALA A 156 7.47 -19.19 -3.07
N LYS A 157 6.83 -19.52 -1.95
CA LYS A 157 7.02 -20.78 -1.23
C LYS A 157 5.87 -21.73 -1.52
N ASN A 158 6.16 -22.87 -2.15
CA ASN A 158 5.16 -23.90 -2.40
C ASN A 158 4.74 -24.51 -1.05
N LEU A 159 3.45 -24.53 -0.76
CA LEU A 159 2.93 -25.00 0.53
C LEU A 159 3.01 -26.52 0.71
N ALA A 160 3.02 -27.28 -0.39
CA ALA A 160 3.13 -28.74 -0.33
C ALA A 160 4.58 -29.20 -0.09
N THR A 161 5.55 -28.59 -0.77
CA THR A 161 6.96 -28.99 -0.68
C THR A 161 7.78 -28.15 0.30
N ASN A 162 7.24 -27.02 0.76
CA ASN A 162 7.94 -26.00 1.53
C ASN A 162 9.17 -25.38 0.82
N ALA A 163 9.36 -25.64 -0.47
CA ALA A 163 10.48 -25.10 -1.25
C ALA A 163 10.15 -23.71 -1.81
N ILE A 164 11.17 -22.86 -1.94
CA ILE A 164 11.08 -21.64 -2.76
C ILE A 164 11.19 -22.07 -4.22
N THR A 165 10.17 -21.81 -5.03
CA THR A 165 10.11 -22.23 -6.43
C THR A 165 10.35 -21.09 -7.42
N ALA A 166 10.10 -19.84 -6.99
CA ALA A 166 10.35 -18.65 -7.77
C ALA A 166 10.69 -17.46 -6.86
N ASN A 167 11.50 -16.53 -7.37
CA ASN A 167 11.81 -15.27 -6.72
C ASN A 167 11.91 -14.13 -7.74
N ALA A 168 11.71 -12.90 -7.29
CA ALA A 168 11.87 -11.70 -8.09
C ALA A 168 12.41 -10.55 -7.25
N ASN A 169 13.17 -9.67 -7.91
CA ASN A 169 13.73 -8.48 -7.29
C ASN A 169 13.15 -7.22 -7.94
N ALA A 170 12.98 -6.16 -7.15
CA ALA A 170 12.55 -4.85 -7.61
C ALA A 170 13.33 -3.76 -6.88
N ASN A 171 13.95 -2.85 -7.65
CA ASN A 171 14.84 -1.82 -7.12
C ASN A 171 14.10 -0.48 -6.98
N THR A 172 14.40 0.26 -5.92
CA THR A 172 13.88 1.62 -5.72
C THR A 172 14.89 2.51 -4.98
N THR A 173 14.64 3.81 -5.02
CA THR A 173 15.33 4.79 -4.19
C THR A 173 14.35 5.47 -3.23
N VAL A 174 14.62 5.41 -1.94
CA VAL A 174 13.84 6.08 -0.90
C VAL A 174 14.39 7.49 -0.71
N GLN A 175 13.59 8.47 -1.11
CA GLN A 175 13.89 9.89 -0.92
C GLN A 175 13.56 10.28 0.52
N PRO A 176 14.44 11.00 1.22
CA PRO A 176 14.11 11.54 2.53
C PRO A 176 12.90 12.45 2.42
N THR A 177 12.11 12.53 3.50
CA THR A 177 11.02 13.49 3.57
C THR A 177 11.66 14.87 3.37
N LYS A 178 11.41 15.50 2.23
CA LYS A 178 11.91 16.85 1.98
C LYS A 178 11.29 17.68 3.10
N THR A 179 12.11 18.11 4.05
CA THR A 179 11.69 19.10 5.03
C THR A 179 11.18 20.24 4.19
N ALA A 180 9.85 20.38 4.12
CA ALA A 180 9.26 21.49 3.40
C ALA A 180 9.91 22.72 4.01
N VAL A 181 10.62 23.51 3.19
CA VAL A 181 11.00 24.87 3.57
C VAL A 181 9.68 25.51 3.89
N VAL A 182 9.37 25.65 5.18
CA VAL A 182 8.07 26.09 5.67
C VAL A 182 7.84 27.46 5.02
N PRO A 183 6.94 27.59 4.04
CA PRO A 183 6.45 28.91 3.66
C PRO A 183 5.82 29.45 4.93
N ALA A 184 6.13 30.69 5.30
CA ALA A 184 5.63 31.33 6.52
C ALA A 184 4.17 30.91 6.76
N LYS A 185 3.96 30.13 7.83
CA LYS A 185 2.71 29.49 8.22
C LYS A 185 1.52 30.41 7.96
N PRO A 186 0.66 30.14 6.95
CA PRO A 186 -0.71 30.61 7.00
C PRO A 186 -1.33 29.97 8.25
N ALA A 187 -1.99 30.77 9.07
CA ALA A 187 -2.43 30.36 10.40
C ALA A 187 -3.21 29.03 10.41
N SER A 188 -2.57 27.99 10.95
CA SER A 188 -3.14 26.84 11.67
C SER A 188 -4.48 26.28 11.13
N THR A 189 -4.41 25.29 10.25
CA THR A 189 -5.49 24.30 10.09
C THR A 189 -5.37 23.25 11.18
N THR A 190 -6.35 23.21 12.07
CA THR A 190 -6.46 22.27 13.19
C THR A 190 -6.47 20.82 12.66
N LYS A 191 -5.65 19.93 13.24
CA LYS A 191 -5.69 18.49 12.95
C LYS A 191 -7.12 17.98 13.12
N PRO A 192 -7.64 17.13 12.21
CA PRO A 192 -8.94 16.49 12.38
C PRO A 192 -9.05 15.83 13.75
N SER A 193 -10.15 16.04 14.44
CA SER A 193 -10.46 15.27 15.64
C SER A 193 -11.12 13.97 15.23
N THR A 194 -10.69 12.86 15.82
CA THR A 194 -11.18 11.51 15.51
C THR A 194 -11.49 10.78 16.79
N THR A 195 -12.63 10.10 16.85
CA THR A 195 -13.01 9.24 17.98
C THR A 195 -13.42 7.88 17.46
N TYR A 196 -12.67 6.85 17.84
CA TYR A 196 -13.03 5.47 17.58
C TYR A 196 -14.06 4.99 18.60
N VAL A 197 -15.09 4.31 18.12
CA VAL A 197 -16.14 3.74 18.95
C VAL A 197 -16.25 2.25 18.57
N PRO A 198 -15.77 1.34 19.45
CA PRO A 198 -15.92 -0.08 19.21
C PRO A 198 -17.40 -0.47 19.29
N ALA A 199 -17.80 -1.44 18.49
CA ALA A 199 -19.10 -2.06 18.56
C ALA A 199 -19.30 -2.73 19.92
N LYS A 200 -20.52 -2.64 20.47
CA LYS A 200 -20.94 -3.48 21.59
C LYS A 200 -21.30 -4.88 21.07
N THR A 201 -20.32 -5.62 20.56
CA THR A 201 -20.54 -6.98 20.07
C THR A 201 -19.82 -7.98 20.95
N THR A 202 -20.55 -9.01 21.39
CA THR A 202 -19.98 -10.26 21.88
C THR A 202 -19.24 -10.95 20.72
N ALA A 203 -18.11 -11.60 21.00
CA ALA A 203 -17.27 -12.26 20.01
C ALA A 203 -18.10 -13.21 19.12
N ARG A 204 -18.47 -12.74 17.93
CA ARG A 204 -19.05 -13.56 16.86
C ARG A 204 -17.93 -13.91 15.90
N ALA A 205 -18.00 -15.12 15.34
CA ALA A 205 -17.17 -15.46 14.20
C ALA A 205 -17.47 -14.47 13.06
N PHE A 206 -16.43 -13.92 12.43
CA PHE A 206 -16.57 -13.06 11.26
C PHE A 206 -16.95 -13.92 10.04
N TYR A 207 -17.89 -13.44 9.23
CA TYR A 207 -18.36 -14.13 8.01
C TYR A 207 -18.67 -13.11 6.91
N GLY A 208 -18.74 -13.51 5.64
CA GLY A 208 -19.08 -12.60 4.53
C GLY A 208 -17.97 -11.56 4.22
N SER A 209 -18.39 -10.38 3.76
CA SER A 209 -17.50 -9.27 3.35
C SER A 209 -17.63 -8.06 4.31
N PRO A 210 -16.60 -7.20 4.41
CA PRO A 210 -16.75 -5.87 4.99
C PRO A 210 -17.66 -4.97 4.13
N ASP A 211 -18.12 -3.86 4.71
CA ASP A 211 -18.94 -2.84 4.03
C ASP A 211 -18.79 -1.51 4.80
N LEU A 212 -18.01 -0.56 4.28
CA LEU A 212 -17.75 0.75 4.87
C LEU A 212 -18.81 1.74 4.44
N ALA A 213 -19.76 2.02 5.34
CA ALA A 213 -20.73 3.08 5.15
C ALA A 213 -20.23 4.41 5.70
N VAL A 214 -20.50 5.51 5.00
CA VAL A 214 -20.34 6.87 5.52
C VAL A 214 -21.68 7.54 5.75
N THR A 215 -21.82 8.21 6.89
CA THR A 215 -23.01 8.98 7.26
C THR A 215 -22.60 10.38 7.72
N MET A 216 -23.18 11.42 7.12
CA MET A 216 -22.99 12.79 7.59
C MET A 216 -23.70 13.00 8.93
N GLY A 217 -23.00 13.56 9.90
CA GLY A 217 -23.54 13.92 11.21
C GLY A 217 -24.11 15.34 11.21
N SER A 218 -23.22 16.33 11.32
CA SER A 218 -23.60 17.75 11.37
C SER A 218 -22.60 18.61 10.61
N VAL A 219 -23.08 19.74 10.07
CA VAL A 219 -22.22 20.80 9.57
C VAL A 219 -22.59 22.09 10.28
N THR A 220 -21.67 22.62 11.09
CA THR A 220 -21.93 23.77 11.96
C THR A 220 -21.01 24.93 11.62
N ASN A 221 -21.56 26.14 11.51
CA ASN A 221 -20.81 27.38 11.36
C ASN A 221 -20.51 27.98 12.75
N TYR A 222 -19.24 28.32 13.00
CA TYR A 222 -18.79 29.06 14.15
C TYR A 222 -17.93 30.25 13.71
N GLY A 223 -18.55 31.42 13.60
CA GLY A 223 -17.84 32.66 13.25
C GLY A 223 -17.18 32.65 11.88
N GLY A 224 -17.82 32.04 10.87
CA GLY A 224 -17.29 31.93 9.51
C GLY A 224 -16.34 30.76 9.29
N ARG A 225 -16.11 29.91 10.29
CA ARG A 225 -15.47 28.60 10.14
C ARG A 225 -16.52 27.51 10.25
N TYR A 226 -16.49 26.54 9.35
CA TYR A 226 -17.37 25.40 9.38
C TYR A 226 -16.68 24.20 10.01
N SER A 227 -17.46 23.36 10.67
CA SER A 227 -17.04 22.06 11.18
C SER A 227 -18.00 21.03 10.63
N ALA A 228 -17.49 20.06 9.88
CA ALA A 228 -18.26 18.93 9.37
C ALA A 228 -17.91 17.68 10.16
N GLN A 229 -18.92 17.08 10.79
CA GLN A 229 -18.84 15.79 11.45
C GLN A 229 -19.45 14.72 10.55
N PHE A 230 -18.78 13.58 10.43
CA PHE A 230 -19.29 12.40 9.74
C PHE A 230 -18.78 11.14 10.44
N THR A 231 -19.47 10.03 10.19
CA THR A 231 -19.14 8.73 10.74
C THR A 231 -18.83 7.79 9.60
N ILE A 232 -17.73 7.04 9.70
CA ILE A 232 -17.46 5.88 8.87
C ILE A 232 -17.62 4.64 9.74
N GLN A 233 -18.41 3.68 9.29
CA GLN A 233 -18.74 2.47 10.03
C GLN A 233 -18.60 1.26 9.12
N ASN A 234 -18.05 0.16 9.64
CA ASN A 234 -18.18 -1.11 8.97
C ASN A 234 -19.56 -1.72 9.30
N VAL A 235 -20.50 -1.64 8.36
CA VAL A 235 -21.84 -2.23 8.45
C VAL A 235 -21.90 -3.66 7.93
N GLY A 236 -20.77 -4.18 7.41
CA GLY A 236 -20.63 -5.54 6.92
C GLY A 236 -20.51 -6.57 8.04
N SER A 237 -20.28 -7.82 7.64
CA SER A 237 -20.18 -8.96 8.57
C SER A 237 -18.75 -9.48 8.75
N ASN A 238 -17.78 -8.90 8.03
CA ASN A 238 -16.35 -9.20 8.15
C ASN A 238 -15.53 -7.93 8.40
N VAL A 239 -14.25 -8.08 8.76
CA VAL A 239 -13.36 -6.97 9.11
C VAL A 239 -12.97 -6.17 7.87
N ALA A 240 -13.15 -4.85 7.92
CA ALA A 240 -12.52 -3.94 6.97
C ALA A 240 -11.04 -3.82 7.37
N PRO A 241 -10.09 -4.23 6.51
CA PRO A 241 -8.69 -4.37 6.88
C PRO A 241 -8.05 -3.00 7.15
N TYR A 242 -6.85 -2.98 7.74
CA TYR A 242 -6.04 -1.76 7.78
C TYR A 242 -5.83 -1.17 6.38
N GLY A 243 -5.74 0.16 6.30
CA GLY A 243 -5.22 0.82 5.10
C GLY A 243 -6.28 1.44 4.19
N TRP A 244 -7.56 1.28 4.51
CA TRP A 244 -8.61 2.06 3.85
C TRP A 244 -8.42 3.55 4.14
N THR A 245 -8.89 4.39 3.22
CA THR A 245 -8.80 5.85 3.31
C THR A 245 -10.16 6.47 2.99
N PHE A 246 -10.28 7.78 3.18
CA PHE A 246 -11.41 8.55 2.68
C PHE A 246 -10.94 9.87 2.08
N ASN A 247 -11.74 10.39 1.15
CA ASN A 247 -11.60 11.73 0.60
C ASN A 247 -12.78 12.59 1.09
N ALA A 248 -12.51 13.82 1.52
CA ALA A 248 -13.52 14.82 1.84
C ALA A 248 -13.33 16.06 0.95
N SER A 249 -14.29 16.31 0.06
CA SER A 249 -14.35 17.53 -0.74
C SER A 249 -15.01 18.63 0.08
N LEU A 250 -14.24 19.69 0.35
CA LEU A 250 -14.64 20.81 1.19
C LEU A 250 -14.86 22.05 0.32
N PRO A 251 -15.95 22.82 0.54
CA PRO A 251 -16.27 24.03 -0.23
C PRO A 251 -15.41 25.24 0.21
N ALA A 252 -14.08 25.07 0.20
CA ALA A 252 -13.10 26.13 0.36
C ALA A 252 -12.89 26.88 -0.97
N SER A 253 -12.22 28.04 -0.95
CA SER A 253 -11.72 28.71 -2.18
C SER A 253 -10.20 28.85 -2.09
N PRO A 254 -9.43 28.14 -2.94
CA PRO A 254 -9.91 27.15 -3.92
C PRO A 254 -10.55 25.94 -3.24
N THR A 255 -11.41 25.21 -3.97
CA THR A 255 -11.99 23.94 -3.48
C THR A 255 -10.87 23.03 -3.02
N TYR A 256 -11.03 22.44 -1.83
CA TYR A 256 -9.99 21.65 -1.20
C TYR A 256 -10.49 20.23 -0.95
N THR A 257 -9.77 19.26 -1.48
CA THR A 257 -10.01 17.85 -1.15
C THR A 257 -9.02 17.43 -0.07
N TYR A 258 -9.55 17.07 1.09
CA TYR A 258 -8.78 16.43 2.14
C TYR A 258 -8.74 14.92 1.87
N THR A 259 -7.54 14.35 1.76
CA THR A 259 -7.34 12.90 1.72
C THR A 259 -6.81 12.43 3.07
N SER A 260 -7.46 11.45 3.67
CA SER A 260 -7.02 10.88 4.94
C SER A 260 -5.74 10.06 4.76
N ASN A 261 -4.98 9.90 5.84
CA ASN A 261 -3.99 8.82 5.92
C ASN A 261 -4.69 7.45 5.91
N ALA A 262 -3.91 6.36 5.83
CA ALA A 262 -4.38 5.01 6.11
C ALA A 262 -5.09 4.93 7.47
N GLN A 263 -6.26 4.30 7.50
CA GLN A 263 -7.08 4.15 8.69
C GLN A 263 -6.92 2.76 9.31
N GLN A 264 -7.26 2.65 10.59
CA GLN A 264 -7.23 1.38 11.32
C GLN A 264 -8.31 0.42 10.82
N ALA A 265 -8.11 -0.89 11.05
CA ALA A 265 -9.12 -1.88 10.75
C ALA A 265 -10.41 -1.61 11.54
N LEU A 266 -11.56 -1.92 10.95
CA LEU A 266 -12.87 -1.84 11.60
C LEU A 266 -13.52 -3.22 11.61
N ASN A 267 -13.81 -3.77 12.79
CA ASN A 267 -14.64 -4.97 12.87
C ASN A 267 -16.09 -4.64 12.52
N PRO A 268 -16.93 -5.65 12.22
CA PRO A 268 -18.37 -5.46 12.06
C PRO A 268 -19.00 -4.64 13.19
N GLY A 269 -19.63 -3.52 12.83
CA GLY A 269 -20.27 -2.57 13.73
C GLY A 269 -19.35 -1.49 14.31
N ASP A 270 -18.03 -1.61 14.18
CA ASP A 270 -17.10 -0.58 14.64
C ASP A 270 -17.26 0.68 13.80
N LYS A 271 -17.08 1.84 14.43
CA LYS A 271 -17.15 3.13 13.74
C LYS A 271 -16.11 4.14 14.20
N VAL A 272 -15.78 5.07 13.32
CA VAL A 272 -14.96 6.24 13.63
C VAL A 272 -15.76 7.49 13.31
N VAL A 273 -15.83 8.39 14.28
CA VAL A 273 -16.42 9.73 14.12
C VAL A 273 -15.30 10.71 13.81
N TYR A 274 -15.39 11.38 12.67
CA TYR A 274 -14.44 12.39 12.23
C TYR A 274 -15.04 13.77 12.35
N THR A 275 -14.21 14.77 12.62
CA THR A 275 -14.60 16.19 12.58
C THR A 275 -13.54 16.99 11.81
N LEU A 276 -13.95 17.58 10.70
CA LEU A 276 -13.12 18.43 9.83
C LEU A 276 -13.54 19.89 9.97
N GLY A 277 -12.58 20.73 10.38
CA GLY A 277 -12.76 22.18 10.36
C GLY A 277 -12.27 22.77 9.04
N PHE A 278 -13.02 23.71 8.47
CA PHE A 278 -12.62 24.44 7.26
C PHE A 278 -13.16 25.87 7.25
N THR A 279 -12.50 26.74 6.50
CA THR A 279 -13.00 28.08 6.19
C THR A 279 -13.55 28.02 4.76
N PRO A 280 -14.80 28.43 4.52
CA PRO A 280 -15.37 28.42 3.18
C PRO A 280 -14.64 29.45 2.34
N GLY A 281 -14.71 29.31 1.02
CA GLY A 281 -14.21 30.33 0.13
C GLY A 281 -14.88 31.69 0.34
N GLN A 282 -14.11 32.79 0.34
CA GLN A 282 -14.69 34.14 0.38
C GLN A 282 -15.51 34.51 -0.86
N ASN A 283 -15.42 33.73 -1.93
CA ASN A 283 -16.05 34.06 -3.20
C ASN A 283 -17.50 33.57 -3.24
N GLY A 284 -18.38 34.46 -2.80
CA GLY A 284 -19.79 34.44 -3.12
C GLY A 284 -20.62 33.72 -2.08
N TYR A 285 -21.08 34.48 -1.10
CA TYR A 285 -22.48 34.36 -0.70
C TYR A 285 -23.32 34.46 -1.98
N SER A 286 -23.56 33.33 -2.65
CA SER A 286 -24.80 33.20 -3.39
C SER A 286 -25.85 33.20 -2.29
N TYR A 287 -26.36 34.39 -1.99
CA TYR A 287 -27.70 34.52 -1.45
C TYR A 287 -28.60 33.74 -2.41
N SER A 288 -28.80 32.46 -2.13
CA SER A 288 -29.98 31.77 -2.60
C SER A 288 -31.09 32.44 -1.83
N TYR A 289 -31.63 33.53 -2.40
CA TYR A 289 -32.88 34.11 -1.93
C TYR A 289 -33.87 32.96 -1.74
N PRO A 290 -34.56 32.85 -0.59
CA PRO A 290 -35.65 31.92 -0.45
C PRO A 290 -36.61 32.22 -1.60
N ASN A 291 -36.75 31.23 -2.47
CA ASN A 291 -37.54 31.22 -3.69
C ASN A 291 -38.86 31.96 -3.45
N THR A 292 -39.01 33.17 -4.00
CA THR A 292 -40.33 33.73 -4.26
C THR A 292 -41.02 32.72 -5.14
N SER A 293 -42.08 32.12 -4.60
CA SER A 293 -42.93 31.10 -5.21
C SER A 293 -43.25 31.41 -6.67
N TYR A 294 -42.38 30.97 -7.57
CA TYR A 294 -42.73 30.79 -8.96
C TYR A 294 -43.57 29.52 -9.01
N GLN A 295 -44.90 29.71 -9.01
CA GLN A 295 -45.84 28.61 -9.20
C GLN A 295 -45.62 28.03 -10.59
N TYR A 296 -44.80 26.98 -10.65
CA TYR A 296 -44.79 26.08 -11.80
C TYR A 296 -46.06 25.23 -11.78
N PRO A 297 -46.60 24.85 -12.96
CA PRO A 297 -47.86 24.16 -13.08
C PRO A 297 -47.78 22.82 -12.33
N ALA A 298 -48.85 22.51 -11.61
CA ALA A 298 -48.93 21.50 -10.56
C ALA A 298 -48.84 20.02 -11.02
N ASN A 299 -47.91 19.62 -11.89
CA ASN A 299 -47.90 18.25 -12.42
C ASN A 299 -46.53 17.60 -12.70
N CYS A 300 -45.46 18.01 -12.02
CA CYS A 300 -44.16 17.32 -12.11
C CYS A 300 -43.81 16.69 -10.77
N GLY A 301 -43.95 15.37 -10.65
CA GLY A 301 -43.57 14.61 -9.47
C GLY A 301 -42.05 14.59 -9.28
N TYR A 302 -41.57 14.96 -8.10
CA TYR A 302 -40.18 14.77 -7.71
C TYR A 302 -39.97 13.30 -7.37
N THR A 303 -39.27 12.56 -8.25
CA THR A 303 -38.70 11.26 -7.91
C THR A 303 -37.18 11.40 -7.85
N ALA A 304 -36.62 11.30 -6.64
CA ALA A 304 -35.18 11.14 -6.47
C ALA A 304 -34.80 9.75 -7.01
N ASN A 305 -34.13 9.73 -8.16
CA ASN A 305 -33.61 8.49 -8.74
C ASN A 305 -32.12 8.41 -8.45
N TYR A 306 -31.72 7.32 -7.80
CA TYR A 306 -30.31 6.97 -7.61
C TYR A 306 -29.84 6.22 -8.84
N THR A 307 -28.98 6.83 -9.65
CA THR A 307 -28.41 6.15 -10.83
C THR A 307 -27.12 5.46 -10.39
N TYR A 308 -27.16 4.13 -10.35
CA TYR A 308 -26.02 3.29 -10.03
C TYR A 308 -25.11 3.15 -11.28
N ASN A 309 -23.89 3.66 -11.22
CA ASN A 309 -22.90 3.52 -12.32
C ASN A 309 -21.71 2.61 -11.92
N GLY A 310 -21.92 1.67 -11.00
CA GLY A 310 -20.92 0.65 -10.66
C GLY A 310 -19.62 1.14 -9.97
N VAL A 311 -19.51 2.42 -9.62
CA VAL A 311 -18.33 2.99 -8.90
C VAL A 311 -18.71 4.11 -7.91
N ALA A 312 -19.89 4.74 -8.02
CA ALA A 312 -20.38 5.73 -7.07
C ALA A 312 -21.89 5.96 -7.19
N ASN A 313 -22.56 6.20 -6.06
CA ASN A 313 -23.93 6.72 -6.01
C ASN A 313 -23.90 8.25 -5.98
N TYR A 314 -24.38 8.89 -7.04
CA TYR A 314 -24.66 10.32 -7.04
C TYR A 314 -26.17 10.56 -6.92
N PRO A 315 -26.63 11.53 -6.11
CA PRO A 315 -27.99 12.02 -6.20
C PRO A 315 -28.18 12.76 -7.53
N GLY A 316 -28.65 12.03 -8.54
CA GLY A 316 -29.07 12.60 -9.81
C GLY A 316 -30.45 13.23 -9.66
N VAL A 317 -30.53 14.56 -9.70
CA VAL A 317 -31.83 15.24 -9.84
C VAL A 317 -32.23 15.13 -11.31
N SER A 318 -33.02 14.11 -11.66
CA SER A 318 -33.56 13.97 -13.01
C SER A 318 -34.85 14.78 -13.12
N TYR A 319 -34.85 15.81 -13.96
CA TYR A 319 -36.05 16.55 -14.33
C TYR A 319 -36.77 15.78 -15.44
N GLY A 320 -37.60 14.81 -15.04
CA GLY A 320 -38.45 14.06 -15.95
C GLY A 320 -39.68 14.87 -16.39
N CYS A 321 -39.48 15.89 -17.22
CA CYS A 321 -40.59 16.42 -18.02
C CYS A 321 -40.72 15.51 -19.25
N ASN A 322 -41.75 14.65 -19.25
CA ASN A 322 -42.05 13.78 -20.39
C ASN A 322 -42.41 14.64 -21.60
N THR A 323 -41.43 14.94 -22.46
CA THR A 323 -41.67 15.40 -23.82
C THR A 323 -41.35 14.25 -24.77
N THR A 324 -42.42 13.69 -25.32
CA THR A 324 -42.41 12.68 -26.36
C THR A 324 -41.47 13.02 -27.53
N ASN A 325 -40.73 12.00 -27.98
CA ASN A 325 -40.07 11.84 -29.28
C ASN A 325 -38.92 12.79 -29.62
N TYR A 326 -37.68 12.28 -29.55
CA TYR A 326 -36.71 12.21 -30.67
C TYR A 326 -35.57 11.22 -30.33
N PRO A 327 -35.16 10.32 -31.24
CA PRO A 327 -34.03 9.43 -31.00
C PRO A 327 -32.73 10.18 -31.38
N TYR A 328 -31.93 10.55 -30.39
CA TYR A 328 -30.57 11.05 -30.65
C TYR A 328 -29.53 10.29 -29.83
N ASN A 329 -28.48 9.93 -30.54
CA ASN A 329 -27.31 9.13 -30.18
C ASN A 329 -26.77 9.40 -28.76
N GLN A 330 -26.54 8.31 -28.01
CA GLN A 330 -25.80 8.35 -26.75
C GLN A 330 -24.31 8.60 -27.02
N ASN A 331 -23.92 9.86 -27.07
CA ASN A 331 -22.54 10.23 -26.76
C ASN A 331 -22.39 10.27 -25.23
N GLN A 332 -21.58 9.37 -24.68
CA GLN A 332 -21.12 9.41 -23.30
C GLN A 332 -20.36 10.72 -23.06
N TYR A 333 -21.07 11.72 -22.55
CA TYR A 333 -20.45 12.91 -22.03
C TYR A 333 -19.84 12.59 -20.66
N ASN A 334 -18.52 12.58 -20.65
CA ASN A 334 -17.69 12.53 -19.47
C ASN A 334 -18.01 13.78 -18.62
N TYR A 335 -18.83 13.62 -17.59
CA TYR A 335 -19.19 14.70 -16.68
C TYR A 335 -17.99 14.98 -15.76
N ASN A 336 -17.07 15.81 -16.24
CA ASN A 336 -16.29 16.66 -15.34
C ASN A 336 -17.29 17.65 -14.72
N SER A 337 -17.88 17.25 -13.58
CA SER A 337 -18.65 18.16 -12.74
C SER A 337 -17.69 19.19 -12.15
N TYR A 338 -17.47 20.28 -12.89
CA TYR A 338 -16.91 21.49 -12.32
C TYR A 338 -17.91 22.01 -11.29
N ASN A 339 -17.61 21.73 -10.02
CA ASN A 339 -18.40 22.15 -8.86
C ASN A 339 -18.26 23.67 -8.69
N TYR A 340 -19.00 24.43 -9.48
CA TYR A 340 -19.15 25.87 -9.28
C TYR A 340 -20.10 26.10 -8.08
N GLY A 341 -19.51 26.44 -6.93
CA GLY A 341 -20.22 27.15 -5.85
C GLY A 341 -21.16 26.34 -4.96
N SER A 342 -21.13 25.01 -4.97
CA SER A 342 -21.98 24.24 -4.06
C SER A 342 -21.39 24.26 -2.64
N ASN A 343 -22.10 24.90 -1.72
CA ASN A 343 -21.96 24.83 -0.25
C ASN A 343 -22.18 23.40 0.27
N ILE A 344 -21.47 22.41 -0.25
CA ILE A 344 -21.68 20.99 0.03
C ILE A 344 -20.35 20.38 0.44
N VAL A 345 -20.35 19.76 1.61
CA VAL A 345 -19.29 18.85 2.04
C VAL A 345 -19.66 17.46 1.52
N THR A 346 -18.74 16.81 0.81
CA THR A 346 -18.92 15.43 0.34
C THR A 346 -17.78 14.57 0.86
N VAL A 347 -18.11 13.42 1.44
CA VAL A 347 -17.14 12.43 1.91
C VAL A 347 -17.35 11.14 1.15
N THR A 348 -16.26 10.57 0.64
CA THR A 348 -16.22 9.26 0.00
C THR A 348 -15.20 8.38 0.73
N VAL A 349 -15.65 7.27 1.29
CA VAL A 349 -14.80 6.24 1.88
C VAL A 349 -14.34 5.25 0.81
N ASP A 350 -13.13 4.74 0.99
CA ASP A 350 -12.41 3.85 0.08
C ASP A 350 -12.47 4.25 -1.41
N PRO A 351 -12.03 5.47 -1.76
CA PRO A 351 -12.15 5.99 -3.12
C PRO A 351 -11.34 5.19 -4.16
N ASN A 352 -10.44 4.30 -3.73
CA ASN A 352 -9.63 3.46 -4.61
C ASN A 352 -10.08 1.99 -4.64
N ASN A 353 -11.17 1.65 -3.93
CA ASN A 353 -11.72 0.30 -3.84
C ASN A 353 -10.68 -0.74 -3.38
N TYR A 354 -9.93 -0.42 -2.31
CA TYR A 354 -8.95 -1.32 -1.70
C TYR A 354 -9.58 -2.34 -0.76
N VAL A 355 -10.79 -2.08 -0.27
CA VAL A 355 -11.59 -2.99 0.54
C VAL A 355 -12.59 -3.67 -0.38
N TYR A 356 -12.61 -5.00 -0.40
CA TYR A 356 -13.61 -5.73 -1.14
C TYR A 356 -14.94 -5.75 -0.37
N GLU A 357 -15.90 -4.94 -0.81
CA GLU A 357 -17.13 -4.68 -0.08
C GLU A 357 -18.35 -5.43 -0.61
N SER A 358 -19.35 -5.65 0.25
CA SER A 358 -20.65 -6.18 -0.20
C SER A 358 -21.52 -5.15 -0.91
N SER A 359 -21.28 -3.86 -0.64
CA SER A 359 -21.95 -2.73 -1.28
C SER A 359 -21.04 -1.51 -1.30
N GLU A 360 -21.04 -0.77 -2.41
CA GLU A 360 -20.36 0.54 -2.52
C GLU A 360 -21.38 1.69 -2.50
N ALA A 361 -22.68 1.36 -2.39
CA ALA A 361 -23.79 2.29 -2.54
C ALA A 361 -23.86 3.35 -1.42
N ASN A 362 -23.24 3.06 -0.29
CA ASN A 362 -23.20 3.81 0.96
C ASN A 362 -21.81 4.39 1.24
N ASN A 363 -20.87 4.31 0.30
CA ASN A 363 -19.51 4.81 0.46
C ASN A 363 -19.42 6.34 0.32
N THR A 364 -20.49 7.01 -0.11
CA THR A 364 -20.49 8.46 -0.28
C THR A 364 -21.68 9.10 0.44
N ALA A 365 -21.41 10.18 1.19
CA ALA A 365 -22.43 11.00 1.80
C ALA A 365 -22.07 12.49 1.69
N SER A 366 -23.10 13.32 1.59
CA SER A 366 -22.95 14.77 1.42
C SER A 366 -23.89 15.54 2.35
N ALA A 367 -23.46 16.71 2.81
CA ALA A 367 -24.28 17.62 3.60
C ALA A 367 -24.06 19.07 3.14
N ARG A 368 -25.13 19.87 3.16
CA ARG A 368 -25.05 21.30 2.85
C ARG A 368 -24.49 22.08 4.05
N THR A 369 -23.69 23.08 3.76
CA THR A 369 -23.27 24.13 4.68
C THR A 369 -24.32 25.24 4.63
N TYR A 370 -25.05 25.45 5.73
CA TYR A 370 -26.07 26.50 5.84
C TYR A 370 -25.48 27.80 6.40
#